data_AF-A0A1W1VA38-F1
#
_entry.id   AF-A0A1W1VA38-F1
#
_cell.length_a   1.000
_cell.length_b   1.000
_cell.length_c   1.000
_cell.angle_alpha   90.00
_cell.angle_beta   90.00
_cell.angle_gamma   90.00
#
_symmetry.space_group_name_H-M   'P 1'
#
loop_
_entity.id
_entity.type
_entity.pdbx_description
1 polymer ?
#
loop_
_entity_poly.entity_id
_entity_poly.type
_entity_poly.pdbx_seq_one_letter_code
_entity_poly.pdbx_strand_id
1 'polypeptide(L)'
;MSLDVLFVVFAAVLGLLVGSFSNVLIWRLPRGENIAFPPSHCPHCNHQLGVLDLVPVFSWLALRGKCRYCGAPIKPRYPTVELLTGLGYAVIAALFPFAVFGWGTLGLMVLFTLLLVGSAIDLDTYTLPDELTLPGVALGLLFALLNTRSGTAQGVLPSFSEAVQGALMGAGLLVTINLLGSWVMRRLRERQYPELPIGYQQISLGLLAGAWLGPWWGLGVAMLSVAANLAARRVVRVPELLTLGGCLVSLTLGSSGFGPGLILMLQGALGGAGAVSLVAGVYWWIQYRREAEAEGSDDEHGDPVAMGFGDVKLAAVIGAFLGWERLLVAVVVAVFAGAILGLAQLAMKRENRIKFGPYLALGALVALIWGRSLVDAYKGMLGL
;
A
#
# COMPACT_ATOMS: atom_id res chain seq x y z
N MET A 1 34.73 10.81 12.81
CA MET A 1 33.25 10.69 12.69
C MET A 1 32.83 9.46 13.47
N SER A 2 31.78 9.52 14.28
CA SER A 2 31.20 8.30 14.88
C SER A 2 30.68 7.38 13.76
N LEU A 3 30.64 6.07 14.01
CA LEU A 3 30.13 5.08 13.06
C LEU A 3 28.71 5.42 12.58
N ASP A 4 27.89 6.00 13.46
CA ASP A 4 26.53 6.42 13.12
C ASP A 4 26.49 7.55 12.09
N VAL A 5 27.35 8.56 12.23
CA VAL A 5 27.41 9.67 11.28
C VAL A 5 27.92 9.18 9.92
N LEU A 6 28.88 8.26 9.91
CA LEU A 6 29.35 7.63 8.66
C LEU A 6 28.22 6.85 7.99
N PHE A 7 27.43 6.10 8.76
CA PHE A 7 26.28 5.37 8.24
C PHE A 7 25.19 6.31 7.70
N VAL A 8 24.90 7.43 8.36
CA VAL A 8 23.95 8.44 7.86
C VAL A 8 24.40 9.01 6.52
N VAL A 9 25.68 9.37 6.39
CA VAL A 9 26.24 9.88 5.13
C VAL A 9 26.18 8.81 4.04
N PHE A 10 26.55 7.56 4.37
CA PHE A 10 26.43 6.44 3.46
C PHE A 10 24.98 6.21 3.01
N ALA A 11 24.04 6.22 3.94
CA ALA A 11 22.61 6.09 3.67
C ALA A 11 22.09 7.23 2.78
N ALA A 12 22.54 8.46 3.00
CA ALA A 12 22.20 9.60 2.16
C ALA A 12 22.67 9.41 0.71
N VAL A 13 23.92 8.98 0.52
CA VAL A 13 24.49 8.70 -0.81
C VAL A 13 23.77 7.53 -1.47
N LEU A 14 23.51 6.45 -0.73
CA LEU A 14 22.74 5.32 -1.22
C LEU A 14 21.32 5.75 -1.62
N GLY A 15 20.67 6.60 -0.82
CA GLY A 15 19.35 7.13 -1.09
C GLY A 15 19.30 7.98 -2.36
N LEU A 16 20.35 8.78 -2.63
CA LEU A 16 20.48 9.50 -3.90
C LEU A 16 20.52 8.54 -5.10
N LEU A 17 21.29 7.45 -5.01
CA LEU A 17 21.39 6.43 -6.06
C LEU A 17 20.07 5.68 -6.25
N VAL A 18 19.43 5.26 -5.16
CA VAL A 18 18.11 4.61 -5.18
C VAL A 18 17.04 5.57 -5.70
N GLY A 19 17.13 6.86 -5.41
CA GLY A 19 16.22 7.88 -5.94
C GLY A 19 16.36 8.05 -7.45
N SER A 20 17.58 7.96 -7.99
CA SER A 20 17.81 7.95 -9.45
C SER A 20 17.15 6.72 -10.09
N PHE A 21 17.29 5.55 -9.47
CA PHE A 21 16.56 4.34 -9.90
C PHE A 21 15.03 4.47 -9.72
N SER A 22 14.57 5.16 -8.69
CA SER A 22 13.15 5.38 -8.42
C SER A 22 12.49 6.17 -9.56
N ASN A 23 13.19 7.10 -10.19
CA ASN A 23 12.69 7.77 -11.40
C ASN A 23 12.45 6.79 -12.56
N VAL A 24 13.25 5.73 -12.70
CA VAL A 24 13.03 4.68 -13.70
C VAL A 24 11.78 3.89 -13.36
N LEU A 25 11.58 3.50 -12.09
CA LEU A 25 10.39 2.79 -11.63
C LEU A 25 9.12 3.59 -11.89
N ILE A 26 9.13 4.87 -11.51
CA ILE A 26 8.01 5.80 -11.70
C ILE A 26 7.60 5.91 -13.17
N TRP A 27 8.58 5.91 -14.09
CA TRP A 27 8.31 6.02 -15.51
C TRP A 27 7.82 4.69 -16.13
N ARG A 28 8.52 3.59 -15.83
CA ARG A 28 8.37 2.30 -16.54
C ARG A 28 7.27 1.41 -16.00
N LEU A 29 7.10 1.34 -14.68
CA LEU A 29 6.11 0.44 -14.06
C LEU A 29 4.68 0.69 -14.57
N PRO A 30 4.16 1.93 -14.64
CA PRO A 30 2.79 2.16 -15.09
C PRO A 30 2.57 1.86 -16.58
N ARG A 31 3.66 1.74 -17.35
CA ARG A 31 3.66 1.45 -18.79
C ARG A 31 3.90 -0.02 -19.11
N GLY A 32 4.12 -0.87 -18.09
CA GLY A 32 4.51 -2.26 -18.29
C GLY A 32 5.87 -2.43 -18.99
N GLU A 33 6.71 -1.38 -18.99
CA GLU A 33 8.03 -1.43 -19.64
C GLU A 33 9.03 -2.22 -18.79
N ASN A 34 10.00 -2.85 -19.47
CA ASN A 34 11.08 -3.56 -18.78
C ASN A 34 11.94 -2.61 -17.93
N ILE A 35 12.10 -2.93 -16.65
CA ILE A 35 12.83 -2.09 -15.69
C ILE A 35 14.34 -2.09 -15.98
N ALA A 36 14.89 -3.23 -16.39
CA ALA A 36 16.34 -3.40 -16.59
C ALA A 36 16.83 -2.96 -17.99
N PHE A 37 16.00 -3.10 -19.02
CA PHE A 37 16.38 -2.84 -20.42
C PHE A 37 15.26 -2.11 -21.18
N PRO A 38 15.57 -1.16 -22.08
CA PRO A 38 16.90 -0.65 -22.45
C PRO A 38 17.53 0.25 -21.36
N PRO A 39 18.81 0.65 -21.49
CA PRO A 39 19.43 1.63 -20.59
C PRO A 39 18.71 2.98 -20.56
N SER A 40 19.02 3.80 -19.56
CA SER A 40 18.48 5.17 -19.44
C SER A 40 18.87 6.02 -20.66
N HIS A 41 17.89 6.69 -21.25
CA HIS A 41 18.07 7.51 -22.45
C HIS A 41 17.33 8.85 -22.30
N CYS A 42 17.75 9.85 -23.07
CA CYS A 42 17.04 11.12 -23.14
C CYS A 42 15.73 10.96 -23.93
N PRO A 43 14.57 11.40 -23.42
CA PRO A 43 13.29 11.25 -24.13
C PRO A 43 13.17 12.11 -25.39
N HIS A 44 14.07 13.08 -25.62
CA HIS A 44 14.00 13.98 -26.76
C HIS A 44 14.93 13.56 -27.92
N CYS A 45 16.18 13.22 -27.62
CA CYS A 45 17.16 12.81 -28.65
C CYS A 45 17.43 11.31 -28.69
N ASN A 46 16.82 10.53 -27.78
CA ASN A 46 17.02 9.10 -27.61
C ASN A 46 18.49 8.67 -27.39
N HIS A 47 19.37 9.61 -27.03
CA HIS A 47 20.76 9.31 -26.73
C HIS A 47 20.85 8.57 -25.39
N GLN A 48 21.66 7.51 -25.36
CA GLN A 48 21.94 6.75 -24.15
C GLN A 48 22.75 7.60 -23.17
N LEU A 49 22.28 7.73 -21.93
CA LEU A 49 22.92 8.55 -20.92
C LEU A 49 24.16 7.84 -20.36
N GLY A 50 25.27 8.58 -20.24
CA GLY A 50 26.49 8.09 -19.62
C GLY A 50 26.44 8.11 -18.09
N VAL A 51 27.40 7.46 -17.43
CA VAL A 51 27.50 7.42 -15.96
C VAL A 51 27.51 8.82 -15.33
N LEU A 52 28.21 9.78 -15.95
CA LEU A 52 28.28 11.16 -15.48
C LEU A 52 26.95 11.91 -15.57
N ASP A 53 26.07 11.51 -16.48
CA ASP A 53 24.74 12.12 -16.61
C ASP A 53 23.75 11.53 -15.59
N LEU A 54 24.07 10.36 -15.03
CA LEU A 54 23.29 9.64 -14.02
C LEU A 54 23.71 9.93 -12.58
N VAL A 55 24.74 10.77 -12.36
CA VAL A 55 25.14 11.20 -11.00
C VAL A 55 24.00 12.01 -10.37
N PRO A 56 23.30 11.49 -9.35
CA PRO A 56 22.07 12.09 -8.85
C PRO A 56 22.29 13.53 -8.37
N VAL A 57 21.34 14.41 -8.68
CA VAL A 57 21.29 15.86 -8.35
C VAL A 57 22.41 16.68 -8.98
N PHE A 58 23.66 16.23 -8.85
CA PHE A 58 24.84 16.93 -9.33
C PHE A 58 24.90 17.01 -10.86
N SER A 59 24.49 15.97 -11.59
CA SER A 59 24.47 16.02 -13.06
C SER A 59 23.48 17.09 -13.55
N TRP A 60 22.30 17.16 -12.94
CA TRP A 60 21.28 18.16 -13.28
C TRP A 60 21.74 19.59 -12.97
N LEU A 61 22.36 19.80 -11.80
CA LEU A 61 22.91 21.12 -11.41
C LEU A 61 24.05 21.55 -12.34
N ALA A 62 24.99 20.66 -12.64
CA ALA A 62 26.11 20.95 -13.52
C ALA A 62 25.66 21.29 -14.95
N LEU A 63 24.63 20.59 -15.45
CA LEU A 63 24.05 20.82 -16.76
C LEU A 63 22.99 21.94 -16.79
N ARG A 64 22.76 22.63 -15.65
CA ARG A 64 21.74 23.68 -15.49
C ARG A 64 20.34 23.24 -15.96
N GLY A 65 20.00 21.99 -15.65
CA GLY A 65 18.71 21.39 -16.00
C GLY A 65 18.48 21.16 -17.48
N LYS A 66 19.53 21.04 -18.30
CA LYS A 66 19.43 20.74 -19.73
C LYS A 66 20.15 19.44 -20.07
N CYS A 67 19.70 18.74 -21.09
CA CYS A 67 20.42 17.58 -21.63
C CYS A 67 21.75 18.03 -22.23
N ARG A 68 22.82 17.30 -21.93
CA ARG A 68 24.18 17.53 -22.47
C ARG A 68 24.23 17.52 -24.00
N TYR A 69 23.43 16.67 -24.64
CA TYR A 69 23.54 16.38 -26.07
C TYR A 69 22.61 17.23 -26.94
N CYS A 70 21.34 17.39 -26.53
CA CYS A 70 20.34 18.11 -27.32
C CYS A 70 19.90 19.45 -26.70
N GLY A 71 20.36 19.80 -25.50
CA GLY A 71 19.99 21.04 -24.81
C GLY A 71 18.54 21.09 -24.31
N ALA A 72 17.74 20.05 -24.53
CA ALA A 72 16.36 19.98 -24.08
C ALA A 72 16.26 20.04 -22.54
N PRO A 73 15.24 20.70 -21.97
CA PRO A 73 15.11 20.83 -20.52
C PRO A 73 14.79 19.50 -19.84
N ILE A 74 15.46 19.23 -18.72
CA ILE A 74 15.21 18.08 -17.84
C ILE A 74 14.28 18.53 -16.71
N LYS A 75 13.15 17.83 -16.53
CA LYS A 75 12.12 18.18 -15.54
C LYS A 75 12.72 18.21 -14.11
N PRO A 76 12.40 19.21 -13.26
CA PRO A 76 12.88 19.29 -11.88
C PRO A 76 12.45 18.12 -10.97
N ARG A 77 11.46 17.33 -11.40
CA ARG A 77 11.02 16.13 -10.69
C ARG A 77 12.16 15.14 -10.45
N TYR A 78 13.05 14.93 -11.43
CA TYR A 78 14.15 13.96 -11.33
C TYR A 78 15.07 14.24 -10.14
N PRO A 79 15.70 15.43 -10.03
CA PRO A 79 16.52 15.75 -8.86
C PRO A 79 15.71 15.89 -7.56
N THR A 80 14.41 16.19 -7.65
CA THR A 80 13.53 16.25 -6.45
C THR A 80 13.34 14.86 -5.84
N VAL A 81 13.02 13.84 -6.66
CA VAL A 81 12.89 12.45 -6.20
C VAL A 81 14.21 11.94 -5.63
N GLU A 82 15.33 12.23 -6.30
CA GLU A 82 16.66 11.87 -5.83
C GLU A 82 16.95 12.48 -4.46
N LEU A 83 16.74 13.79 -4.31
CA LEU A 83 16.99 14.50 -3.06
C LEU A 83 16.05 14.02 -1.94
N LEU A 84 14.77 13.79 -2.23
CA LEU A 84 13.81 13.27 -1.25
C LEU A 84 14.21 11.88 -0.76
N THR A 85 14.68 10.98 -1.64
CA THR A 85 15.17 9.66 -1.23
C THR A 85 16.46 9.74 -0.44
N GLY A 86 17.42 10.57 -0.87
CA GLY A 86 18.66 10.81 -0.12
C GLY A 86 18.42 11.36 1.28
N LEU A 87 17.58 12.40 1.40
CA LEU A 87 17.21 12.99 2.68
C LEU A 87 16.39 12.01 3.54
N GLY A 88 15.43 11.30 2.95
CA GLY A 88 14.63 10.29 3.64
C GLY A 88 15.50 9.20 4.26
N TYR A 89 16.47 8.67 3.51
CA TYR A 89 17.40 7.66 4.01
C TYR A 89 18.30 8.21 5.12
N ALA A 90 18.79 9.44 4.97
CA ALA A 90 19.59 10.10 6.00
C ALA A 90 18.81 10.28 7.31
N VAL A 91 17.56 10.74 7.22
CA VAL A 91 16.66 10.93 8.37
C VAL A 91 16.35 9.59 9.03
N ILE A 92 16.03 8.55 8.24
CA ILE A 92 15.78 7.21 8.76
C ILE A 92 17.02 6.64 9.46
N ALA A 93 18.21 6.80 8.87
CA ALA A 93 19.46 6.35 9.49
C ALA A 93 19.78 7.10 10.79
N ALA A 94 19.40 8.37 10.90
CA ALA A 94 19.61 9.18 12.09
C ALA A 94 18.60 8.86 13.21
N LEU A 95 17.32 8.65 12.87
CA LEU A 95 16.26 8.35 13.84
C LEU A 95 16.23 6.88 14.25
N PHE A 96 16.63 5.99 13.35
CA PHE A 96 16.67 4.54 13.55
C PHE A 96 18.07 4.00 13.25
N PRO A 97 19.05 4.19 14.16
CA PRO A 97 20.43 3.78 13.93
C PRO A 97 20.56 2.28 13.66
N PHE A 98 21.39 1.93 12.67
CA PHE A 98 21.60 0.53 12.28
C PHE A 98 22.16 -0.33 13.43
N ALA A 99 22.97 0.26 14.32
CA ALA A 99 23.50 -0.44 15.48
C ALA A 99 22.41 -0.96 16.44
N VAL A 100 21.25 -0.31 16.49
CA VAL A 100 20.14 -0.65 17.38
C VAL A 100 19.05 -1.43 16.64
N PHE A 101 18.68 -0.98 15.44
CA PHE A 101 17.55 -1.52 14.70
C PHE A 101 17.93 -2.57 13.65
N GLY A 102 19.22 -2.67 13.29
CA GLY A 102 19.75 -3.65 12.34
C GLY A 102 19.01 -3.65 11.01
N TRP A 103 18.47 -4.82 10.64
CA TRP A 103 17.68 -5.02 9.43
C TRP A 103 16.44 -4.12 9.35
N GLY A 104 15.92 -3.67 10.50
CA GLY A 104 14.77 -2.79 10.60
C GLY A 104 14.99 -1.45 9.92
N THR A 105 16.19 -0.86 10.05
CA THR A 105 16.53 0.41 9.39
C THR A 105 16.49 0.28 7.87
N LEU A 106 17.00 -0.84 7.32
CA LEU A 106 16.93 -1.13 5.90
C LEU A 106 15.48 -1.35 5.45
N GLY A 107 14.68 -2.04 6.26
CA GLY A 107 13.25 -2.20 6.00
C GLY A 107 12.52 -0.86 5.90
N LEU A 108 12.80 0.09 6.80
CA LEU A 108 12.20 1.43 6.77
C LEU A 108 12.63 2.24 5.54
N MET A 109 13.88 2.10 5.09
CA MET A 109 14.37 2.70 3.84
C MET A 109 13.64 2.14 2.60
N VAL A 110 13.40 0.83 2.58
CA VAL A 110 12.61 0.17 1.53
C VAL A 110 11.16 0.66 1.58
N LEU A 111 10.53 0.71 2.76
CA LEU A 111 9.18 1.27 2.92
C LEU A 111 9.12 2.70 2.39
N PHE A 112 10.06 3.56 2.76
CA PHE A 112 10.11 4.95 2.27
C PHE A 112 10.15 5.02 0.75
N THR A 113 10.98 4.18 0.12
CA THR A 113 11.07 4.12 -1.35
C THR A 113 9.77 3.64 -1.98
N LEU A 114 9.14 2.60 -1.43
CA LEU A 114 7.83 2.11 -1.90
C LEU A 114 6.75 3.19 -1.78
N LEU A 115 6.70 3.92 -0.67
CA LEU A 115 5.76 5.01 -0.44
C LEU A 115 6.00 6.17 -1.40
N LEU A 116 7.25 6.57 -1.62
CA LEU A 116 7.61 7.67 -2.52
C LEU A 116 7.29 7.32 -3.98
N VAL A 117 7.72 6.15 -4.45
CA VAL A 117 7.46 5.67 -5.81
C VAL A 117 5.96 5.49 -6.03
N GLY A 118 5.27 4.84 -5.10
CA GLY A 118 3.82 4.63 -5.16
C GLY A 118 3.05 5.95 -5.22
N SER A 119 3.41 6.92 -4.36
CA SER A 119 2.79 8.25 -4.37
C SER A 119 3.04 8.98 -5.69
N ALA A 120 4.27 8.90 -6.21
CA ALA A 120 4.63 9.56 -7.46
C ALA A 120 3.92 8.95 -8.67
N ILE A 121 3.70 7.63 -8.68
CA ILE A 121 2.93 6.94 -9.71
C ILE A 121 1.44 7.29 -9.59
N ASP A 122 0.87 7.22 -8.38
CA ASP A 122 -0.55 7.56 -8.16
C ASP A 122 -0.85 9.01 -8.58
N LEU A 123 0.07 9.94 -8.25
CA LEU A 123 0.07 11.34 -8.70
C LEU A 123 0.11 11.52 -10.21
N ASP A 124 0.55 10.53 -10.99
CA ASP A 124 0.53 10.60 -12.45
C ASP A 124 -0.68 9.85 -13.04
N THR A 125 -0.98 8.65 -12.55
CA THR A 125 -1.84 7.69 -13.25
C THR A 125 -3.11 7.28 -12.51
N TYR A 126 -3.34 7.72 -11.26
CA TYR A 126 -4.45 7.25 -10.40
C TYR A 126 -4.43 5.73 -10.14
N THR A 127 -3.29 5.08 -10.35
CA THR A 127 -3.14 3.64 -10.21
C THR A 127 -1.93 3.32 -9.35
N LEU A 128 -2.01 2.20 -8.63
CA LEU A 128 -0.89 1.67 -7.85
C LEU A 128 -0.55 0.28 -8.40
N PRO A 129 0.64 0.09 -9.02
CA PRO A 129 0.97 -1.16 -9.69
C PRO A 129 1.19 -2.30 -8.69
N ASP A 130 0.78 -3.49 -9.09
CA ASP A 130 0.88 -4.70 -8.29
C ASP A 130 2.33 -5.17 -8.12
N GLU A 131 3.18 -4.86 -9.11
CA GLU A 131 4.63 -5.04 -9.10
C GLU A 131 5.31 -4.29 -7.95
N LEU A 132 4.68 -3.23 -7.44
CA LEU A 132 5.19 -2.46 -6.32
C LEU A 132 4.59 -2.93 -5.00
N THR A 133 3.27 -3.14 -4.96
CA THR A 133 2.55 -3.35 -3.70
C THR A 133 2.67 -4.78 -3.17
N LEU A 134 2.51 -5.81 -4.01
CA LEU A 134 2.57 -7.20 -3.56
C LEU A 134 3.98 -7.63 -3.14
N PRO A 135 5.05 -7.34 -3.92
CA PRO A 135 6.42 -7.53 -3.43
C PRO A 135 6.71 -6.67 -2.20
N GLY A 136 6.10 -5.47 -2.09
CA GLY A 136 6.18 -4.64 -0.89
C GLY A 136 5.67 -5.35 0.36
N VAL A 137 4.52 -6.04 0.29
CA VAL A 137 4.00 -6.84 1.42
C VAL A 137 4.97 -7.96 1.77
N ALA A 138 5.48 -8.68 0.77
CA ALA A 138 6.44 -9.77 0.99
C ALA A 138 7.74 -9.27 1.65
N LEU A 139 8.26 -8.12 1.20
CA LEU A 139 9.43 -7.48 1.81
C LEU A 139 9.17 -7.05 3.24
N GLY A 140 8.00 -6.48 3.54
CA GLY A 140 7.60 -6.12 4.90
C GLY A 140 7.60 -7.32 5.85
N LEU A 141 7.01 -8.43 5.41
CA LEU A 141 7.01 -9.70 6.17
C LEU A 141 8.42 -10.28 6.32
N LEU A 142 9.26 -10.18 5.29
CA LEU A 142 10.66 -10.63 5.35
C LEU A 142 11.46 -9.81 6.37
N PHE A 143 11.38 -8.48 6.35
CA PHE A 143 12.05 -7.65 7.33
C PHE A 143 11.53 -7.89 8.75
N ALA A 144 10.22 -8.11 8.93
CA ALA A 144 9.66 -8.47 10.23
C ALA A 144 10.20 -9.82 10.75
N LEU A 145 10.39 -10.81 9.86
CA LEU A 145 11.03 -12.08 10.20
C LEU A 145 12.49 -11.87 10.65
N LEU A 146 13.25 -11.05 9.92
CA LEU A 146 14.64 -10.74 10.26
C LEU A 146 14.75 -9.98 11.58
N ASN A 147 13.85 -9.03 11.85
CA ASN A 147 13.76 -8.30 13.11
C ASN A 147 13.45 -9.23 14.29
N THR A 148 12.54 -10.18 14.08
CA THR A 148 12.18 -11.19 15.08
C THR A 148 13.39 -12.08 15.41
N ARG A 149 14.14 -12.53 14.39
CA ARG A 149 15.32 -13.39 14.58
C ARG A 149 16.52 -12.67 15.20
N SER A 150 16.70 -11.39 14.88
CA SER A 150 17.81 -10.58 15.42
C SER A 150 17.52 -10.03 16.81
N GLY A 151 16.31 -10.20 17.33
CA GLY A 151 15.93 -9.67 18.65
C GLY A 151 15.75 -8.14 18.69
N THR A 152 15.85 -7.46 17.53
CA THR A 152 15.64 -6.01 17.40
C THR A 152 14.16 -5.60 17.41
N ALA A 153 13.25 -6.58 17.44
CA ALA A 153 11.79 -6.38 17.51
C ALA A 153 11.27 -5.81 18.86
N GLN A 154 12.14 -5.27 19.72
CA GLN A 154 11.73 -4.77 21.04
C GLN A 154 11.03 -3.40 20.93
N GLY A 155 9.73 -3.44 20.63
CA GLY A 155 8.75 -2.37 20.90
C GLY A 155 8.63 -1.23 19.88
N VAL A 156 9.51 -1.16 18.88
CA VAL A 156 9.47 -0.11 17.84
C VAL A 156 9.22 -0.65 16.44
N LEU A 157 9.51 -1.91 16.14
CA LEU A 157 9.21 -2.52 14.84
C LEU A 157 8.40 -3.80 15.07
N PRO A 158 7.45 -4.13 14.17
CA PRO A 158 6.60 -5.28 14.37
C PRO A 158 7.41 -6.58 14.31
N SER A 159 7.05 -7.51 15.19
CA SER A 159 7.43 -8.92 15.05
C SER A 159 6.75 -9.56 13.84
N PHE A 160 7.17 -10.77 13.44
CA PHE A 160 6.59 -11.45 12.28
C PHE A 160 5.06 -11.65 12.41
N SER A 161 4.58 -12.04 13.59
CA SER A 161 3.14 -12.20 13.84
C SER A 161 2.40 -10.86 13.78
N GLU A 162 2.96 -9.80 14.34
CA GLU A 162 2.39 -8.45 14.30
C GLU A 162 2.39 -7.87 12.89
N ALA A 163 3.40 -8.19 12.07
CA ALA A 163 3.48 -7.79 10.67
C ALA A 163 2.43 -8.51 9.82
N VAL A 164 2.21 -9.81 10.03
CA VAL A 164 1.12 -10.55 9.39
C VAL A 164 -0.23 -9.96 9.79
N GLN A 165 -0.46 -9.74 11.09
CA GLN A 165 -1.69 -9.12 11.57
C GLN A 165 -1.88 -7.71 11.01
N GLY A 166 -0.83 -6.90 10.98
CA GLY A 166 -0.85 -5.55 10.41
C GLY A 166 -1.19 -5.55 8.93
N ALA A 167 -0.57 -6.44 8.15
CA ALA A 167 -0.86 -6.58 6.71
C ALA A 167 -2.33 -6.98 6.46
N LEU A 168 -2.81 -7.98 7.22
CA LEU A 168 -4.20 -8.44 7.13
C LEU A 168 -5.19 -7.35 7.56
N MET A 169 -4.94 -6.66 8.68
CA MET A 169 -5.81 -5.58 9.14
C MET A 169 -5.78 -4.37 8.19
N GLY A 170 -4.63 -4.05 7.58
CA GLY A 170 -4.51 -2.97 6.60
C GLY A 170 -5.30 -3.22 5.34
N ALA A 171 -5.10 -4.39 4.74
CA ALA A 171 -5.90 -4.82 3.59
C ALA A 171 -7.39 -4.89 3.96
N GLY A 172 -7.70 -5.52 5.10
CA GLY A 172 -9.05 -5.70 5.61
C GLY A 172 -9.80 -4.40 5.83
N LEU A 173 -9.16 -3.41 6.44
CA LEU A 173 -9.77 -2.12 6.74
C LEU A 173 -10.15 -1.37 5.46
N LEU A 174 -9.19 -1.16 4.55
CA LEU A 174 -9.46 -0.40 3.32
C LEU A 174 -10.40 -1.16 2.38
N VAL A 175 -10.30 -2.48 2.28
CA VAL A 175 -11.23 -3.25 1.45
C VAL A 175 -12.65 -3.22 2.02
N THR A 176 -12.81 -3.21 3.34
CA THR A 176 -14.12 -3.08 3.98
C THR A 176 -14.73 -1.71 3.72
N ILE A 177 -13.93 -0.64 3.80
CA ILE A 177 -14.35 0.71 3.41
C ILE A 177 -14.80 0.72 1.94
N ASN A 178 -14.04 0.08 1.05
CA ASN A 178 -14.42 -0.03 -0.35
C ASN A 178 -15.71 -0.82 -0.57
N LEU A 179 -15.88 -1.96 0.10
CA LEU A 179 -17.08 -2.80 0.01
C LEU A 179 -18.32 -2.02 0.45
N LEU A 180 -18.29 -1.43 1.65
CA LEU A 180 -19.40 -0.65 2.18
C LEU A 180 -19.67 0.60 1.34
N GLY A 181 -18.63 1.35 0.96
CA GLY A 181 -18.76 2.53 0.12
C GLY A 181 -19.37 2.21 -1.25
N SER A 182 -18.91 1.14 -1.89
CA SER A 182 -19.44 0.69 -3.19
C SER A 182 -20.90 0.25 -3.07
N TRP A 183 -21.27 -0.41 -1.98
CA TRP A 183 -22.65 -0.83 -1.71
C TRP A 183 -23.58 0.38 -1.50
N VAL A 184 -23.13 1.40 -0.76
CA VAL A 184 -23.86 2.66 -0.58
C VAL A 184 -24.02 3.42 -1.90
N MET A 185 -22.97 3.52 -2.72
CA MET A 185 -23.04 4.18 -4.04
C MET A 185 -24.01 3.48 -4.99
N ARG A 186 -24.12 2.15 -4.90
CA ARG A 186 -25.13 1.36 -5.62
C ARG A 186 -26.55 1.49 -5.03
N ARG A 187 -26.76 2.36 -4.04
CA ARG A 187 -28.02 2.50 -3.29
C ARG A 187 -28.49 1.17 -2.69
N LEU A 188 -27.55 0.43 -2.10
CA LEU A 188 -27.75 -0.88 -1.47
C LEU A 188 -28.25 -1.97 -2.44
N ARG A 189 -28.00 -1.79 -3.75
CA ARG A 189 -28.27 -2.80 -4.77
C ARG A 189 -27.10 -3.77 -4.92
N GLU A 190 -27.44 -4.99 -5.29
CA GLU A 190 -26.50 -6.06 -5.59
C GLU A 190 -25.60 -5.74 -6.78
N ARG A 191 -24.37 -6.28 -6.77
CA ARG A 191 -23.42 -6.17 -7.89
C ARG A 191 -23.95 -6.82 -9.16
N GLN A 192 -23.72 -6.17 -10.28
CA GLN A 192 -24.16 -6.66 -11.58
C GLN A 192 -23.10 -7.57 -12.22
N TYR A 193 -21.82 -7.26 -12.00
CA TYR A 193 -20.68 -7.88 -12.68
C TYR A 193 -19.79 -8.62 -11.66
N PRO A 194 -20.14 -9.84 -11.26
CA PRO A 194 -19.29 -10.63 -10.36
C PRO A 194 -18.11 -11.26 -11.11
N GLU A 195 -16.92 -11.16 -10.50
CA GLU A 195 -15.66 -11.70 -11.02
C GLU A 195 -15.53 -13.20 -10.76
N LEU A 196 -14.97 -13.95 -11.72
CA LEU A 196 -14.69 -15.39 -11.61
C LEU A 196 -13.17 -15.63 -11.54
N PRO A 197 -12.66 -16.53 -10.68
CA PRO A 197 -13.35 -17.31 -9.66
C PRO A 197 -13.40 -16.62 -8.29
N ILE A 198 -12.60 -15.57 -8.10
CA ILE A 198 -12.45 -14.81 -6.86
C ILE A 198 -12.64 -13.31 -7.13
N GLY A 199 -13.48 -12.66 -6.32
CA GLY A 199 -13.68 -11.23 -6.36
C GLY A 199 -14.24 -10.69 -5.05
N TYR A 200 -14.93 -9.55 -5.12
CA TYR A 200 -15.49 -8.85 -3.95
C TYR A 200 -16.47 -9.70 -3.12
N GLN A 201 -17.22 -10.60 -3.75
CA GLN A 201 -18.15 -11.48 -3.04
C GLN A 201 -17.40 -12.38 -2.04
N GLN A 202 -16.30 -12.99 -2.45
CA GLN A 202 -15.48 -13.86 -1.59
C GLN A 202 -14.84 -13.05 -0.46
N ILE A 203 -14.44 -11.79 -0.72
CA ILE A 203 -13.93 -10.89 0.32
C ILE A 203 -15.03 -10.59 1.35
N SER A 204 -16.26 -10.29 0.90
CA SER A 204 -17.39 -10.06 1.81
C SER A 204 -17.80 -11.30 2.61
N LEU A 205 -17.66 -12.50 2.03
CA LEU A 205 -17.82 -13.77 2.75
C LEU A 205 -16.72 -13.95 3.80
N GLY A 206 -15.47 -13.63 3.45
CA GLY A 206 -14.35 -13.63 4.39
C GLY A 206 -14.54 -12.65 5.54
N LEU A 207 -15.15 -11.50 5.29
CA LEU A 207 -15.53 -10.52 6.32
C LEU A 207 -16.56 -11.11 7.30
N LEU A 208 -17.67 -11.64 6.79
CA LEU A 208 -18.74 -12.22 7.62
C LEU A 208 -18.27 -13.45 8.40
N ALA A 209 -17.68 -14.43 7.72
CA ALA A 209 -17.20 -15.66 8.37
C ALA A 209 -16.04 -15.36 9.30
N GLY A 210 -15.17 -14.41 8.94
CA GLY A 210 -14.09 -13.91 9.78
C GLY A 210 -14.60 -13.32 11.09
N ALA A 211 -15.73 -12.62 11.07
CA ALA A 211 -16.34 -12.04 12.27
C ALA A 211 -16.68 -13.10 13.33
N TRP A 212 -17.14 -14.28 12.91
CA TRP A 212 -17.57 -15.33 13.84
C TRP A 212 -16.47 -16.32 14.19
N LEU A 213 -15.66 -16.71 13.20
CA LEU A 213 -14.77 -17.85 13.29
C LEU A 213 -13.29 -17.42 13.31
N GLY A 214 -13.00 -16.13 13.16
CA GLY A 214 -11.65 -15.60 13.05
C GLY A 214 -11.10 -15.62 11.61
N PRO A 215 -9.93 -15.01 11.39
CA PRO A 215 -9.46 -14.63 10.06
C PRO A 215 -9.18 -15.83 9.15
N TRP A 216 -8.61 -16.91 9.69
CA TRP A 216 -8.25 -18.10 8.92
C TRP A 216 -9.47 -18.91 8.47
N TRP A 217 -10.49 -19.00 9.31
CA TRP A 217 -11.76 -19.62 8.93
C TRP A 217 -12.54 -18.76 7.94
N GLY A 218 -12.47 -17.42 8.09
CA GLY A 218 -12.98 -16.49 7.08
C GLY A 218 -12.36 -16.73 5.70
N LEU A 219 -11.03 -16.87 5.64
CA LEU A 219 -10.32 -17.25 4.42
C LEU A 219 -10.78 -18.62 3.90
N GLY A 220 -10.91 -19.62 4.77
CA GLY A 220 -11.36 -20.97 4.40
C GLY A 220 -12.74 -20.99 3.75
N VAL A 221 -13.72 -20.28 4.32
CA VAL A 221 -15.07 -20.16 3.75
C VAL A 221 -15.04 -19.48 2.38
N ALA A 222 -14.26 -18.41 2.24
CA ALA A 222 -14.09 -17.73 0.96
C ALA A 222 -13.45 -18.64 -0.10
N MET A 223 -12.41 -19.40 0.25
CA MET A 223 -11.77 -20.36 -0.67
C MET A 223 -12.69 -21.51 -1.04
N LEU A 224 -13.56 -21.96 -0.12
CA LEU A 224 -14.60 -22.94 -0.44
C LEU A 224 -15.61 -22.38 -1.46
N SER A 225 -15.98 -21.10 -1.34
CA SER A 225 -16.79 -20.42 -2.36
C SER A 225 -16.06 -20.31 -3.70
N VAL A 226 -14.75 -20.03 -3.71
CA VAL A 226 -13.92 -20.05 -4.94
C VAL A 226 -13.93 -21.43 -5.57
N ALA A 227 -13.75 -22.49 -4.79
CA ALA A 227 -13.79 -23.87 -5.28
C ALA A 227 -15.15 -24.23 -5.87
N ALA A 228 -16.24 -23.80 -5.24
CA ALA A 228 -17.59 -23.96 -5.78
C ALA A 228 -17.78 -23.21 -7.11
N ASN A 229 -17.26 -21.98 -7.23
CA ASN A 229 -17.30 -21.21 -8.48
C ASN A 229 -16.54 -21.91 -9.61
N LEU A 230 -15.35 -22.44 -9.32
CA LEU A 230 -14.54 -23.19 -10.27
C LEU A 230 -15.24 -24.47 -10.74
N ALA A 231 -15.81 -25.24 -9.79
CA ALA A 231 -16.53 -26.48 -10.09
C ALA A 231 -17.78 -26.21 -10.93
N ALA A 232 -18.52 -25.14 -10.62
CA ALA A 232 -19.74 -24.77 -11.32
C ALA A 232 -19.49 -24.00 -12.63
N ARG A 233 -18.24 -23.58 -12.90
CA ARG A 233 -17.86 -22.68 -14.02
C ARG A 233 -18.72 -21.42 -14.12
N ARG A 234 -19.28 -20.97 -12.99
CA ARG A 234 -20.11 -19.78 -12.86
C ARG A 234 -19.98 -19.25 -11.45
N VAL A 235 -20.23 -17.94 -11.26
CA VAL A 235 -20.25 -17.38 -9.92
C VAL A 235 -21.53 -17.83 -9.21
N VAL A 236 -21.38 -18.59 -8.13
CA VAL A 236 -22.48 -18.90 -7.20
C VAL A 236 -22.73 -17.65 -6.36
N ARG A 237 -23.73 -16.86 -6.74
CA ARG A 237 -24.01 -15.56 -6.13
C ARG A 237 -24.54 -15.72 -4.71
N VAL A 238 -23.86 -15.08 -3.76
CA VAL A 238 -24.35 -14.85 -2.40
C VAL A 238 -24.65 -13.35 -2.29
N PRO A 239 -25.91 -12.97 -1.99
CA PRO A 239 -26.31 -11.57 -1.86
C PRO A 239 -25.42 -10.76 -0.91
N GLU A 240 -25.00 -9.56 -1.32
CA GLU A 240 -24.28 -8.60 -0.48
C GLU A 240 -25.10 -8.22 0.75
N LEU A 241 -26.43 -8.23 0.65
CA LEU A 241 -27.31 -8.05 1.82
C LEU A 241 -27.08 -9.11 2.90
N LEU A 242 -26.81 -10.37 2.50
CA LEU A 242 -26.51 -11.44 3.45
C LEU A 242 -25.09 -11.35 3.98
N THR A 243 -24.10 -11.01 3.13
CA THR A 243 -22.70 -10.95 3.56
C THR A 243 -22.39 -9.68 4.34
N LEU A 244 -22.54 -8.50 3.72
CA LEU A 244 -22.27 -7.20 4.35
C LEU A 244 -23.32 -6.86 5.40
N GLY A 245 -24.60 -7.01 5.08
CA GLY A 245 -25.68 -6.80 6.05
C GLY A 245 -25.60 -7.77 7.22
N GLY A 246 -25.35 -9.06 6.94
CA GLY A 246 -25.10 -10.06 8.00
C GLY A 246 -23.88 -9.73 8.85
N CYS A 247 -22.80 -9.18 8.27
CA CYS A 247 -21.63 -8.79 9.03
C CYS A 247 -21.95 -7.62 9.98
N LEU A 248 -22.70 -6.62 9.53
CA LEU A 248 -23.15 -5.51 10.39
C LEU A 248 -24.01 -6.03 11.55
N VAL A 249 -24.98 -6.91 11.27
CA VAL A 249 -25.80 -7.55 12.31
C VAL A 249 -24.91 -8.32 13.28
N SER A 250 -23.93 -9.08 12.78
CA SER A 250 -23.00 -9.85 13.61
C SER A 250 -22.22 -8.96 14.58
N LEU A 251 -21.74 -7.81 14.13
CA LEU A 251 -21.03 -6.84 14.99
C LEU A 251 -21.97 -6.21 16.03
N THR A 252 -23.23 -5.93 15.67
CA THR A 252 -24.23 -5.45 16.66
C THR A 252 -24.59 -6.50 17.70
N LEU A 253 -24.62 -7.78 17.34
CA LEU A 253 -24.78 -8.87 18.29
C LEU A 253 -23.55 -8.98 19.22
N GLY A 254 -22.35 -8.84 18.66
CA GLY A 254 -21.10 -8.82 19.40
C GLY A 254 -21.01 -7.71 20.45
N SER A 255 -21.59 -6.54 20.18
CA SER A 255 -21.64 -5.44 21.17
C SER A 255 -22.66 -5.69 22.29
N SER A 256 -23.68 -6.50 22.04
CA SER A 256 -24.66 -6.93 23.06
C SER A 256 -24.17 -8.10 23.93
N GLY A 257 -22.94 -8.58 23.72
CA GLY A 257 -22.37 -9.72 24.45
C GLY A 257 -22.69 -11.10 23.83
N PHE A 258 -23.31 -11.14 22.65
CA PHE A 258 -23.57 -12.39 21.94
C PHE A 258 -22.39 -12.75 21.02
N GLY A 259 -21.85 -13.96 21.17
CA GLY A 259 -20.72 -14.45 20.37
C GLY A 259 -19.34 -14.17 21.00
N PRO A 260 -18.25 -14.15 20.20
CA PRO A 260 -16.88 -14.05 20.70
C PRO A 260 -16.49 -12.68 21.29
N GLY A 261 -17.37 -11.69 21.21
CA GLY A 261 -17.15 -10.31 21.66
C GLY A 261 -16.73 -9.35 20.55
N LEU A 262 -17.20 -8.10 20.63
CA LEU A 262 -17.08 -7.10 19.56
C LEU A 262 -15.65 -6.94 18.99
N ILE A 263 -14.64 -6.84 19.86
CA ILE A 263 -13.25 -6.59 19.43
C ILE A 263 -12.72 -7.79 18.64
N LEU A 264 -12.91 -9.01 19.14
CA LEU A 264 -12.45 -10.22 18.47
C LEU A 264 -13.18 -10.43 17.14
N MET A 265 -14.48 -10.13 17.11
CA MET A 265 -15.27 -10.19 15.88
C MET A 265 -14.78 -9.17 14.85
N LEU A 266 -14.48 -7.93 15.26
CA LEU A 266 -13.98 -6.92 14.36
C LEU A 266 -12.59 -7.27 13.82
N GLN A 267 -11.68 -7.74 14.69
CA GLN A 267 -10.36 -8.22 14.28
C GLN A 267 -10.45 -9.44 13.33
N GLY A 268 -11.34 -10.38 13.63
CA GLY A 268 -11.58 -11.56 12.81
C GLY A 268 -12.16 -11.21 11.44
N ALA A 269 -13.12 -10.29 11.40
CA ALA A 269 -13.74 -9.80 10.17
C ALA A 269 -12.69 -9.13 9.27
N LEU A 270 -11.98 -8.11 9.81
CA LEU A 270 -10.96 -7.39 9.06
C LEU A 270 -9.83 -8.32 8.62
N GLY A 271 -9.34 -9.17 9.51
CA GLY A 271 -8.28 -10.12 9.16
C GLY A 271 -8.70 -11.13 8.09
N GLY A 272 -9.96 -11.61 8.13
CA GLY A 272 -10.52 -12.51 7.13
C GLY A 272 -10.69 -11.85 5.77
N ALA A 273 -11.30 -10.66 5.72
CA ALA A 273 -11.41 -9.87 4.49
C ALA A 273 -10.04 -9.52 3.91
N GLY A 274 -9.09 -9.12 4.78
CA GLY A 274 -7.71 -8.83 4.42
C GLY A 274 -7.02 -10.03 3.80
N ALA A 275 -7.12 -11.21 4.42
CA ALA A 275 -6.53 -12.44 3.90
C ALA A 275 -7.06 -12.79 2.51
N VAL A 276 -8.38 -12.75 2.33
CA VAL A 276 -9.00 -13.03 1.03
C VAL A 276 -8.59 -12.00 -0.02
N SER A 277 -8.53 -10.71 0.36
CA SER A 277 -8.13 -9.65 -0.57
C SER A 277 -6.68 -9.79 -1.05
N LEU A 278 -5.75 -10.22 -0.19
CA LEU A 278 -4.36 -10.47 -0.60
C LEU A 278 -4.25 -11.68 -1.51
N VAL A 279 -4.98 -12.76 -1.22
CA VAL A 279 -5.06 -13.93 -2.11
C VAL A 279 -5.64 -13.54 -3.47
N ALA A 280 -6.74 -12.76 -3.49
CA ALA A 280 -7.32 -12.24 -4.71
C ALA A 280 -6.33 -11.35 -5.48
N GLY A 281 -5.60 -10.48 -4.78
CA GLY A 281 -4.57 -9.63 -5.36
C GLY A 281 -3.45 -10.42 -6.04
N VAL A 282 -2.95 -11.48 -5.40
CA VAL A 282 -1.94 -12.37 -6.00
C VAL A 282 -2.50 -13.14 -7.19
N TYR A 283 -3.71 -13.67 -7.08
CA TYR A 283 -4.37 -14.39 -8.17
C TYR A 283 -4.51 -13.51 -9.42
N TRP A 284 -5.08 -12.31 -9.25
CA TRP A 284 -5.29 -11.38 -10.36
C TRP A 284 -3.99 -10.80 -10.91
N TRP A 285 -2.97 -10.59 -10.08
CA TRP A 285 -1.66 -10.18 -10.57
C TRP A 285 -1.04 -11.23 -11.52
N ILE A 286 -1.16 -12.52 -11.18
CA ILE A 286 -0.65 -13.62 -12.00
C ILE A 286 -1.48 -13.76 -13.29
N GLN A 287 -2.81 -13.65 -13.21
CA GLN A 287 -3.68 -13.82 -14.38
C GLN A 287 -3.64 -12.63 -15.33
N TYR A 288 -3.62 -11.40 -14.80
CA TYR A 288 -3.52 -10.19 -15.61
C TYR A 288 -2.25 -10.18 -16.47
N ARG A 289 -1.12 -10.68 -15.94
CA ARG A 289 0.10 -10.87 -16.74
C ARG A 289 -0.09 -11.82 -17.93
N ARG A 290 -0.99 -12.80 -17.82
CA ARG A 290 -1.26 -13.77 -18.88
C ARG A 290 -2.26 -13.24 -19.90
N GLU A 291 -3.21 -12.41 -19.46
CA GLU A 291 -4.25 -11.81 -20.32
C GLU A 291 -3.76 -10.55 -21.05
N ALA A 292 -2.87 -9.75 -20.44
CA ALA A 292 -2.22 -8.61 -21.09
C ALA A 292 -1.31 -9.00 -22.27
N GLU A 293 -0.91 -10.27 -22.36
CA GLU A 293 -0.22 -10.85 -23.52
C GLU A 293 -1.20 -11.32 -24.61
N ALA A 294 -2.51 -11.41 -24.33
CA ALA A 294 -3.48 -12.09 -25.17
C ALA A 294 -4.42 -11.15 -25.95
N GLU A 295 -4.90 -10.04 -25.40
CA GLU A 295 -5.79 -9.12 -26.14
C GLU A 295 -6.04 -7.80 -25.38
N GLY A 296 -6.07 -6.69 -26.12
CA GLY A 296 -6.47 -5.38 -25.57
C GLY A 296 -7.99 -5.29 -25.49
N SER A 297 -8.54 -5.17 -24.29
CA SER A 297 -9.98 -5.03 -24.07
C SER A 297 -10.34 -3.68 -23.44
N ASP A 298 -11.07 -2.88 -24.21
CA ASP A 298 -11.92 -1.80 -23.73
C ASP A 298 -13.14 -2.42 -23.02
N ASP A 299 -13.19 -2.37 -21.69
CA ASP A 299 -14.40 -2.72 -20.93
C ASP A 299 -14.88 -1.50 -20.12
N GLU A 300 -15.84 -0.78 -20.72
CA GLU A 300 -16.46 0.44 -20.20
C GLU A 300 -17.60 0.18 -19.18
N HIS A 301 -17.77 -1.07 -18.71
CA HIS A 301 -18.91 -1.48 -17.87
C HIS A 301 -18.45 -2.15 -16.56
N GLY A 302 -18.13 -1.33 -15.55
CA GLY A 302 -17.80 -1.78 -14.20
C GLY A 302 -18.77 -1.24 -13.14
N ASP A 303 -19.04 -2.02 -12.09
CA ASP A 303 -19.73 -1.53 -10.90
C ASP A 303 -18.96 -0.34 -10.27
N PRO A 304 -19.63 0.67 -9.67
CA PRO A 304 -18.93 1.82 -9.10
C PRO A 304 -18.04 1.38 -7.93
N VAL A 305 -16.78 1.82 -7.95
CA VAL A 305 -15.74 1.49 -6.97
C VAL A 305 -15.49 2.71 -6.08
N ALA A 306 -15.51 2.53 -4.75
CA ALA A 306 -15.33 3.64 -3.81
C ALA A 306 -13.85 4.01 -3.64
N MET A 307 -12.97 3.00 -3.67
CA MET A 307 -11.53 3.17 -3.47
C MET A 307 -10.75 2.17 -4.34
N GLY A 308 -9.61 2.61 -4.87
CA GLY A 308 -8.76 1.78 -5.70
C GLY A 308 -8.22 0.57 -4.95
N PHE A 309 -8.20 -0.59 -5.59
CA PHE A 309 -7.65 -1.81 -4.98
C PHE A 309 -6.13 -1.71 -4.72
N GLY A 310 -5.44 -0.79 -5.42
CA GLY A 310 -4.05 -0.44 -5.12
C GLY A 310 -3.86 0.14 -3.72
N ASP A 311 -4.79 0.97 -3.23
CA ASP A 311 -4.75 1.55 -1.88
C ASP A 311 -4.86 0.44 -0.82
N VAL A 312 -5.72 -0.54 -1.05
CA VAL A 312 -5.88 -1.73 -0.18
C VAL A 312 -4.55 -2.46 -0.01
N LYS A 313 -3.83 -2.71 -1.11
CA LYS A 313 -2.52 -3.37 -1.08
C LYS A 313 -1.47 -2.48 -0.41
N LEU A 314 -1.50 -1.16 -0.64
CA LEU A 314 -0.60 -0.22 0.04
C LEU A 314 -0.80 -0.19 1.55
N ALA A 315 -2.05 -0.24 2.04
CA ALA A 315 -2.34 -0.37 3.46
C ALA A 315 -1.81 -1.70 4.02
N ALA A 316 -1.83 -2.77 3.24
CA ALA A 316 -1.19 -4.03 3.62
C ALA A 316 0.33 -3.88 3.76
N VAL A 317 0.99 -3.17 2.83
CA VAL A 317 2.43 -2.85 2.91
C VAL A 317 2.71 -2.07 4.20
N ILE A 318 1.98 -0.98 4.45
CA ILE A 318 2.16 -0.14 5.64
C ILE A 318 1.94 -0.96 6.91
N GLY A 319 0.90 -1.79 6.95
CA GLY A 319 0.62 -2.70 8.05
C GLY A 319 1.73 -3.72 8.28
N ALA A 320 2.33 -4.27 7.22
CA ALA A 320 3.43 -5.22 7.32
C ALA A 320 4.69 -4.59 7.94
N PHE A 321 5.01 -3.35 7.57
CA PHE A 321 6.21 -2.67 8.07
C PHE A 321 6.03 -1.97 9.42
N LEU A 322 4.86 -1.41 9.70
CA LEU A 322 4.62 -0.58 10.90
C LEU A 322 3.78 -1.29 11.98
N GLY A 323 3.09 -2.37 11.64
CA GLY A 323 2.12 -3.03 12.49
C GLY A 323 0.75 -2.33 12.49
N TRP A 324 -0.24 -2.97 13.12
CA TRP A 324 -1.63 -2.54 13.05
C TRP A 324 -1.92 -1.22 13.80
N GLU A 325 -1.28 -0.97 14.95
CA GLU A 325 -1.53 0.25 15.74
C GLU A 325 -1.14 1.51 14.97
N ARG A 326 0.06 1.50 14.36
CA ARG A 326 0.56 2.62 13.55
C ARG A 326 -0.13 2.73 12.20
N LEU A 327 -0.57 1.61 11.63
CA LEU A 327 -1.45 1.64 10.46
C LEU A 327 -2.72 2.44 10.73
N LEU A 328 -3.37 2.28 11.90
CA LEU A 328 -4.56 3.08 12.24
C LEU A 328 -4.25 4.58 12.27
N VAL A 329 -3.14 4.97 12.88
CA VAL A 329 -2.66 6.36 12.85
C VAL A 329 -2.46 6.83 11.41
N ALA A 330 -1.82 6.01 10.57
CA ALA A 330 -1.56 6.34 9.18
C ALA A 330 -2.87 6.58 8.39
N VAL A 331 -3.86 5.69 8.53
CA VAL A 331 -5.17 5.84 7.87
C VAL A 331 -5.91 7.07 8.37
N VAL A 332 -5.91 7.32 9.68
CA VAL A 332 -6.56 8.51 10.26
C VAL A 332 -5.95 9.79 9.70
N VAL A 333 -4.62 9.91 9.75
CA VAL A 333 -3.90 11.07 9.19
C VAL A 333 -4.18 11.24 7.70
N ALA A 334 -4.21 10.14 6.93
CA ALA A 334 -4.52 10.16 5.51
C ALA A 334 -5.94 10.67 5.22
N VAL A 335 -6.93 10.20 5.98
CA VAL A 335 -8.34 10.62 5.85
C VAL A 335 -8.49 12.11 6.18
N PHE A 336 -7.88 12.59 7.26
CA PHE A 336 -7.93 14.01 7.63
C PHE A 336 -7.22 14.90 6.60
N ALA A 337 -6.01 14.52 6.17
CA ALA A 337 -5.28 15.26 5.15
C ALA A 337 -6.04 15.30 3.80
N GLY A 338 -6.58 14.16 3.38
CA GLY A 338 -7.41 14.04 2.17
C GLY A 338 -8.70 14.85 2.26
N ALA A 339 -9.37 14.86 3.43
CA ALA A 339 -10.58 15.64 3.65
C ALA A 339 -10.32 17.15 3.60
N ILE A 340 -9.26 17.63 4.26
CA ILE A 340 -8.89 19.06 4.26
C ILE A 340 -8.59 19.53 2.83
N LEU A 341 -7.77 18.78 2.09
CA LEU A 341 -7.39 19.16 0.73
C LEU A 341 -8.54 18.96 -0.27
N GLY A 342 -9.39 17.96 -0.05
CA GLY A 342 -10.62 17.75 -0.82
C GLY A 342 -11.59 18.92 -0.66
N LEU A 343 -11.81 19.40 0.57
CA LEU A 343 -12.64 20.58 0.83
C LEU A 343 -12.03 21.85 0.19
N ALA A 344 -10.71 22.00 0.25
CA ALA A 344 -10.02 23.10 -0.42
C ALA A 344 -10.19 23.04 -1.95
N GLN A 345 -10.05 21.86 -2.57
CA GLN A 345 -10.27 21.67 -4.00
C GLN A 345 -11.71 21.95 -4.41
N LEU A 346 -12.68 21.53 -3.59
CA LEU A 346 -14.09 21.80 -3.79
C LEU A 346 -14.38 23.30 -3.74
N ALA A 347 -13.82 24.02 -2.76
CA ALA A 347 -13.91 25.47 -2.68
C ALA A 347 -13.30 26.17 -3.90
N MET A 348 -12.24 25.58 -4.47
CA MET A 348 -11.58 26.06 -5.69
C MET A 348 -12.25 25.59 -7.01
N LYS A 349 -13.41 24.91 -6.94
CA LYS A 349 -14.14 24.34 -8.10
C LYS A 349 -13.29 23.46 -9.02
N ARG A 350 -12.31 22.74 -8.45
CA ARG A 350 -11.49 21.78 -9.20
C ARG A 350 -12.17 20.41 -9.30
N GLU A 351 -11.63 19.53 -10.14
CA GLU A 351 -12.08 18.14 -10.24
C GLU A 351 -12.08 17.46 -8.87
N ASN A 352 -13.14 16.70 -8.60
CA ASN A 352 -13.41 16.11 -7.29
C ASN A 352 -12.80 14.70 -7.13
N ARG A 353 -11.81 14.33 -7.95
CA ARG A 353 -11.12 13.03 -7.86
C ARG A 353 -9.83 13.19 -7.08
N ILE A 354 -9.80 12.60 -5.88
CA ILE A 354 -8.67 12.68 -4.95
C ILE A 354 -7.83 11.42 -5.07
N LYS A 355 -6.53 11.58 -5.21
CA LYS A 355 -5.52 10.51 -5.26
C LYS A 355 -5.16 10.10 -3.84
N PHE A 356 -5.62 8.95 -3.40
CA PHE A 356 -5.54 8.57 -1.98
C PHE A 356 -4.15 8.07 -1.56
N GLY A 357 -3.40 7.45 -2.48
CA GLY A 357 -2.08 6.88 -2.21
C GLY A 357 -1.08 7.84 -1.55
N PRO A 358 -0.91 9.08 -2.04
CA PRO A 358 -0.04 10.09 -1.42
C PRO A 358 -0.43 10.46 0.00
N TYR A 359 -1.73 10.50 0.32
CA TYR A 359 -2.19 10.77 1.68
C TYR A 359 -1.90 9.60 2.61
N LEU A 360 -2.06 8.38 2.11
CA LEU A 360 -1.74 7.18 2.85
C LEU A 360 -0.23 7.07 3.12
N ALA A 361 0.60 7.42 2.14
CA ALA A 361 2.05 7.53 2.30
C ALA A 361 2.46 8.60 3.32
N LEU A 362 1.86 9.80 3.25
CA LEU A 362 2.08 10.84 4.25
C LEU A 362 1.68 10.37 5.65
N GLY A 363 0.51 9.73 5.78
CA GLY A 363 0.06 9.14 7.03
C GLY A 363 1.04 8.10 7.57
N ALA A 364 1.61 7.25 6.71
CA ALA A 364 2.61 6.27 7.12
C ALA A 364 3.91 6.92 7.62
N LEU A 365 4.37 8.01 7.01
CA LEU A 365 5.53 8.76 7.51
C LEU A 365 5.25 9.41 8.86
N VAL A 366 4.06 9.96 9.05
CA VAL A 366 3.63 10.52 10.35
C VAL A 366 3.54 9.42 11.40
N ALA A 367 2.96 8.27 11.06
CA ALA A 367 2.85 7.13 11.96
C ALA A 367 4.22 6.51 12.30
N LEU A 368 5.19 6.56 11.38
CA LEU A 368 6.54 6.09 11.63
C LEU A 368 7.24 6.92 12.72
N ILE A 369 7.13 8.25 12.65
CA ILE A 369 7.84 9.16 13.55
C ILE A 369 7.08 9.38 14.86
N TRP A 370 5.77 9.64 14.79
CA TRP A 370 4.95 10.03 15.94
C TRP A 370 3.92 9.00 16.36
N GLY A 371 3.76 7.89 15.61
CA GLY A 371 2.67 6.94 15.84
C GLY A 371 2.69 6.33 17.24
N ARG A 372 3.87 6.03 17.80
CA ARG A 372 3.98 5.49 19.16
C ARG A 372 3.47 6.49 20.20
N SER A 373 3.96 7.73 20.16
CA SER A 373 3.53 8.79 21.07
C SER A 373 2.03 9.09 20.95
N LEU A 374 1.47 9.04 19.74
CA LEU A 374 0.04 9.23 19.51
C LEU A 374 -0.80 8.08 20.08
N VAL A 375 -0.36 6.84 19.89
CA VAL A 375 -1.04 5.66 20.43
C VAL A 375 -0.97 5.65 21.95
N ASP A 376 0.20 5.93 22.54
CA ASP A 376 0.39 5.97 23.99
C ASP A 376 -0.42 7.12 24.63
N ALA A 377 -0.45 8.29 23.99
CA ALA A 377 -1.30 9.40 24.44
C ALA A 377 -2.79 9.02 24.42
N TYR A 378 -3.25 8.34 23.36
CA TYR A 378 -4.62 7.88 23.24
C TYR A 378 -4.96 6.80 24.28
N LYS A 379 -4.08 5.81 24.49
CA LYS A 379 -4.24 4.79 25.54
C LYS A 379 -4.31 5.43 26.94
N GLY A 380 -3.44 6.41 27.21
CA GLY A 380 -3.46 7.17 28.46
C GLY A 380 -4.75 7.95 28.67
N MET A 381 -5.34 8.55 27.63
CA MET A 381 -6.66 9.20 27.72
C MET A 381 -7.80 8.21 28.02
N LEU A 382 -7.66 6.95 27.60
CA LEU A 382 -8.61 5.87 27.91
C LEU A 382 -8.32 5.18 29.26
N GLY A 383 -7.24 5.55 29.95
CA GLY A 383 -6.81 4.90 31.20
C GLY A 383 -6.24 3.50 31.01
N LEU A 384 -5.69 3.20 29.82
CA LEU A 384 -5.06 1.92 29.46
C LEU A 384 -3.54 1.95 29.55
#